data_AF-A0A5C5VXM5-F1
#
_entry.id   AF-A0A5C5VXM5-F1
#
_cell.length_a   1.000
_cell.length_b   1.000
_cell.length_c   1.000
_cell.angle_alpha   90.00
_cell.angle_beta   90.00
_cell.angle_gamma   90.00
#
_symmetry.space_group_name_H-M   'P 1'
#
loop_
_entity.id
_entity.type
_entity.pdbx_description
1 polymer ?
#
loop_
_entity_poly.entity_id
_entity_poly.type
_entity_poly.pdbx_seq_one_letter_code
_entity_poly.pdbx_strand_id
1 'polypeptide(L)'
;MGIRVDCPKGHHFKVKSKYAGKKGLCPYCESVVRVPALDSEESERAFRSTVADEVRARQISTDPSSSSVLDDDLPSNASTSGSLLGSSVIRHTSKCSCGQSVPMWFARCPGCGKYLDHR
;
A
#
# COMPACT_ATOMS: atom_id res chain seq x y z
N MET A 1 9.37 -5.07 5.77
CA MET A 1 10.51 -5.95 5.38
C MET A 1 11.82 -5.27 5.74
N GLY A 2 12.95 -6.00 5.87
CA GLY A 2 14.22 -5.41 6.35
C GLY A 2 15.45 -5.93 5.62
N ILE A 3 16.44 -5.06 5.46
CA ILE A 3 17.68 -5.24 4.69
C ILE A 3 18.78 -5.69 5.66
N ARG A 4 19.58 -6.69 5.27
CA ARG A 4 20.80 -7.08 5.99
C ARG A 4 21.93 -6.17 5.54
N VAL A 5 22.67 -5.61 6.49
CA VAL A 5 23.76 -4.67 6.25
C VAL A 5 25.00 -5.16 6.96
N ASP A 6 26.10 -5.15 6.23
CA ASP A 6 27.41 -5.54 6.71
C ASP A 6 28.26 -4.29 6.95
N CYS A 7 28.72 -4.14 8.17
CA CYS A 7 29.62 -3.06 8.56
C CYS A 7 31.06 -3.37 8.12
N PRO A 8 31.86 -2.39 7.67
CA PRO A 8 33.28 -2.60 7.33
C PRO A 8 34.13 -3.14 8.48
N LYS A 9 33.68 -2.99 9.73
CA LYS A 9 34.32 -3.57 10.93
C LYS A 9 33.86 -5.02 11.24
N GLY A 10 33.02 -5.63 10.41
CA GLY A 10 32.59 -7.04 10.54
C GLY A 10 31.29 -7.29 11.32
N HIS A 11 30.46 -6.27 11.55
CA HIS A 11 29.17 -6.43 12.23
C HIS A 11 28.02 -6.59 11.24
N HIS A 12 27.12 -7.53 11.51
CA HIS A 12 25.92 -7.79 10.71
C HIS A 12 24.68 -7.30 11.46
N PHE A 13 23.85 -6.47 10.82
CA PHE A 13 22.62 -5.97 11.43
C PHE A 13 21.50 -5.78 10.41
N LYS A 14 20.26 -5.71 10.90
CA LYS A 14 19.06 -5.57 10.07
C LYS A 14 18.46 -4.19 10.21
N VAL A 15 18.26 -3.50 9.09
CA VAL A 15 17.61 -2.18 9.05
C VAL A 15 16.28 -2.24 8.30
N LYS A 16 15.40 -1.29 8.57
CA LYS A 16 14.14 -1.14 7.83
C LYS A 16 14.43 -0.72 6.38
N SER A 17 13.61 -1.18 5.44
CA SER A 17 13.74 -0.86 4.01
C SER A 17 13.72 0.65 3.70
N LYS A 18 13.10 1.49 4.55
CA LYS A 18 13.14 2.97 4.42
C LYS A 18 14.54 3.59 4.49
N TYR A 19 15.53 2.81 4.93
CA TYR A 19 16.93 3.22 4.99
C TYR A 19 17.77 2.71 3.80
N ALA A 20 17.16 2.02 2.82
CA ALA A 20 17.84 1.58 1.59
C ALA A 20 18.56 2.76 0.90
N GLY A 21 19.80 2.54 0.48
CA GLY A 21 20.62 3.53 -0.22
C GLY A 21 21.14 4.69 0.65
N LYS A 22 20.72 4.80 1.91
CA LYS A 22 21.12 5.89 2.83
C LYS A 22 22.39 5.52 3.60
N LYS A 23 23.06 6.56 4.12
CA LYS A 23 24.14 6.42 5.10
C LYS A 23 23.55 6.34 6.50
N GLY A 24 24.09 5.46 7.34
CA GLY A 24 23.70 5.31 8.74
C GLY A 24 24.90 4.97 9.61
N LEU A 25 24.69 4.92 10.92
CA LEU A 25 25.72 4.51 11.89
C LEU A 25 25.51 3.05 12.27
N CYS A 26 26.61 2.31 12.40
CA CYS A 26 26.56 0.96 12.94
C CYS A 26 26.24 1.01 14.45
N PRO A 27 25.26 0.23 14.95
CA PRO A 27 24.90 0.24 16.38
C PRO A 27 25.96 -0.37 17.30
N TYR A 28 26.97 -1.07 16.75
CA TYR A 28 28.00 -1.75 17.55
C TYR A 28 29.31 -0.97 17.65
N CYS A 29 29.64 -0.15 16.64
CA CYS A 29 30.98 0.43 16.50
C CYS A 29 30.97 1.85 15.93
N GLU A 30 29.77 2.40 15.73
CA GLU A 30 29.48 3.79 15.37
C GLU A 30 30.15 4.28 14.08
N SER A 31 30.72 3.38 13.28
CA SER A 31 31.23 3.75 11.96
C SER A 31 30.08 4.05 10.99
N VAL A 32 30.33 4.97 10.06
CA VAL A 32 29.41 5.27 8.96
C VAL A 32 29.36 4.08 8.01
N VAL A 33 28.16 3.54 7.79
CA VAL A 33 27.89 2.41 6.88
C VAL A 33 26.86 2.85 5.84
N ARG A 34 27.02 2.35 4.60
CA ARG A 34 26.03 2.56 3.54
C ARG A 34 25.10 1.36 3.46
N VAL A 35 23.80 1.61 3.55
CA VAL A 35 22.78 0.57 3.38
C VAL A 35 22.64 0.28 1.88
N PRO A 36 22.63 -0.99 1.45
CA PRO A 36 22.36 -1.35 0.07
C PRO A 36 21.03 -0.75 -0.41
N ALA A 37 20.99 -0.26 -1.65
CA ALA A 37 19.72 0.08 -2.28
C ALA A 37 18.98 -1.23 -2.59
N LEU A 38 17.67 -1.25 -2.33
CA LEU A 38 16.78 -2.21 -2.97
C LEU A 38 16.26 -1.47 -4.20
N ASP A 39 16.94 -1.61 -5.32
CA ASP A 39 16.45 -1.24 -6.62
C ASP A 39 15.22 -2.10 -6.94
N SER A 40 14.04 -1.52 -6.70
CA SER A 40 12.78 -2.18 -7.05
C SER A 40 12.70 -2.46 -8.54
N GLU A 41 13.33 -1.62 -9.38
CA GLU A 41 13.35 -1.77 -10.84
C GLU A 41 13.99 -3.09 -11.31
N GLU A 42 15.13 -3.50 -10.74
CA GLU A 42 15.77 -4.76 -11.16
C GLU A 42 14.97 -5.98 -10.67
N SER A 43 14.41 -5.88 -9.46
CA SER A 43 13.53 -6.91 -8.91
C SER A 43 12.21 -7.02 -9.68
N GLU A 44 11.61 -5.90 -10.09
CA GLU A 44 10.38 -5.82 -10.87
C GLU A 44 10.60 -6.27 -12.31
N ARG A 45 11.75 -5.94 -12.91
CA ARG A 45 12.12 -6.39 -14.24
C ARG A 45 12.36 -7.89 -14.26
N ALA A 46 13.08 -8.44 -13.28
CA ALA A 46 13.28 -9.87 -13.12
C ALA A 46 11.95 -10.61 -12.92
N PHE A 47 11.06 -10.06 -12.08
CA PHE A 47 9.72 -10.62 -11.88
C PHE A 47 8.86 -10.58 -13.15
N ARG A 48 8.87 -9.45 -13.87
CA ARG A 48 8.16 -9.33 -15.15
C ARG A 48 8.69 -10.30 -16.20
N SER A 49 10.01 -10.50 -16.27
CA SER A 49 10.59 -11.45 -17.22
C SER A 49 10.22 -12.89 -16.90
N THR A 50 10.28 -13.30 -15.62
CA THR A 50 9.93 -14.69 -15.25
C THR A 50 8.45 -14.98 -15.47
N VAL A 51 7.57 -14.03 -15.16
CA VAL A 51 6.13 -14.16 -15.43
C VAL A 51 5.84 -14.19 -16.93
N ALA A 52 6.53 -13.40 -17.75
CA ALA A 52 6.35 -13.42 -19.20
C ALA A 52 6.80 -14.75 -19.83
N ASP A 53 7.90 -15.35 -19.35
CA ASP A 53 8.35 -16.67 -19.78
C ASP A 53 7.38 -17.78 -19.37
N GLU A 54 6.86 -17.74 -18.14
CA GLU A 54 5.84 -18.69 -17.64
C GLU A 54 4.54 -18.63 -18.48
N VAL A 55 4.06 -17.43 -18.79
CA VAL A 55 2.84 -17.25 -19.62
C VAL A 55 3.07 -17.79 -21.04
N ARG A 56 4.24 -17.52 -21.63
CA ARG A 56 4.60 -18.04 -22.96
C ARG A 56 4.71 -19.55 -22.97
N ALA A 57 5.32 -20.14 -21.95
CA ALA A 57 5.46 -21.59 -21.83
C ALA A 57 4.10 -22.28 -21.71
N ARG A 58 3.14 -21.71 -20.98
CA ARG A 58 1.77 -22.24 -20.87
C ARG A 58 0.97 -22.16 -22.16
N GLN A 59 1.16 -21.11 -22.96
CA GLN A 59 0.44 -20.92 -24.22
C GLN A 59 0.85 -21.91 -25.32
N ILE A 60 2.02 -22.56 -25.21
CA ILE A 60 2.48 -23.59 -26.15
C ILE A 60 1.76 -24.94 -25.93
N SER A 61 1.13 -25.15 -24.77
CA SER A 61 0.44 -26.40 -24.40
C SER A 61 -1.08 -26.40 -24.53
N THR A 62 -1.69 -25.31 -25.01
CA THR A 62 -3.15 -25.23 -25.21
C THR A 62 -3.48 -25.05 -26.68
N ASP A 63 -4.22 -26.02 -27.22
CA ASP A 63 -4.89 -25.98 -28.51
C ASP A 63 -5.49 -24.60 -28.84
N PRO A 64 -5.51 -24.18 -30.12
CA PRO A 64 -5.90 -22.84 -30.57
C PRO A 64 -7.39 -22.48 -30.41
N SER A 65 -8.14 -23.22 -29.60
CA SER A 65 -9.58 -23.01 -29.35
C SER A 65 -9.87 -22.88 -27.86
N SER A 66 -9.37 -21.83 -27.22
CA SER A 66 -9.91 -21.39 -25.92
C SER A 66 -9.89 -19.86 -25.83
N SER A 67 -10.98 -19.30 -26.35
CA SER A 67 -11.58 -18.00 -26.08
C SER A 67 -10.80 -17.03 -25.17
N SER A 68 -10.31 -15.95 -25.78
CA SER A 68 -10.04 -14.69 -25.11
C SER A 68 -11.30 -14.17 -24.42
N VAL A 69 -11.29 -14.15 -23.09
CA VAL A 69 -12.28 -13.45 -22.26
C VAL A 69 -11.98 -11.94 -22.27
N LEU A 70 -12.20 -11.28 -23.40
CA LEU A 70 -12.25 -9.81 -23.52
C LEU A 70 -13.11 -9.43 -24.74
N ASP A 71 -14.42 -9.63 -24.63
CA ASP A 71 -15.39 -8.93 -25.48
C ASP A 71 -16.32 -8.19 -24.51
N ASP A 72 -15.92 -6.97 -24.15
CA ASP A 72 -16.76 -6.01 -23.42
C ASP A 72 -17.33 -5.07 -24.49
N ASP A 73 -18.50 -5.44 -25.01
CA ASP A 73 -19.34 -4.64 -25.87
C ASP A 73 -19.51 -3.24 -25.27
N LEU A 74 -18.98 -2.20 -25.93
CA LEU A 74 -19.24 -0.81 -25.57
C LEU A 74 -20.72 -0.47 -25.84
N PRO A 75 -21.53 -0.09 -24.84
CA PRO A 75 -22.70 0.72 -25.15
C PRO A 75 -22.24 2.15 -25.46
N SER A 76 -22.35 2.51 -26.73
CA SER A 76 -22.36 3.90 -27.19
C SER A 76 -23.50 4.64 -26.52
N ASN A 77 -23.21 5.33 -25.42
CA ASN A 77 -23.83 6.59 -24.97
C ASN A 77 -23.09 7.10 -23.73
N ALA A 78 -21.93 7.69 -23.97
CA ALA A 78 -21.29 8.59 -23.02
C ALA A 78 -22.14 9.86 -22.91
N SER A 79 -23.02 9.90 -21.92
CA SER A 79 -23.30 11.06 -21.06
C SER A 79 -24.50 10.75 -20.16
N THR A 80 -24.27 10.79 -18.85
CA THR A 80 -24.97 11.68 -17.89
C THR A 80 -25.03 11.00 -16.51
N SER A 81 -24.18 11.47 -15.61
CA SER A 81 -24.41 11.53 -14.16
C SER A 81 -24.89 10.26 -13.46
N GLY A 82 -24.03 9.25 -13.39
CA GLY A 82 -24.18 8.18 -12.39
C GLY A 82 -23.88 8.72 -11.00
N SER A 83 -24.90 9.21 -10.31
CA SER A 83 -24.83 9.60 -8.90
C SER A 83 -24.23 8.47 -8.06
N LEU A 84 -23.00 8.68 -7.58
CA LEU A 84 -22.30 7.87 -6.58
C LEU A 84 -22.95 8.01 -5.19
N LEU A 85 -24.28 7.88 -5.09
CA LEU A 85 -25.02 7.93 -3.83
C LEU A 85 -25.40 6.51 -3.39
N GLY A 86 -24.41 5.62 -3.39
CA GLY A 86 -24.53 4.26 -2.85
C GLY A 86 -23.48 3.94 -1.79
N SER A 87 -22.59 4.89 -1.45
CA SER A 87 -21.65 4.71 -0.35
C SER A 87 -22.33 5.17 0.93
N SER A 88 -23.04 4.26 1.60
CA SER A 88 -23.32 4.41 3.03
C SER A 88 -21.97 4.40 3.76
N VAL A 89 -21.27 5.53 3.77
CA VAL A 89 -20.06 5.69 4.58
C VAL A 89 -20.51 5.45 6.01
N ILE A 90 -20.07 4.34 6.59
CA ILE A 90 -20.32 4.01 8.00
C ILE A 90 -19.60 5.10 8.81
N ARG A 91 -20.34 6.15 9.18
CA ARG A 91 -19.83 7.25 9.99
C ARG A 91 -19.89 6.81 11.44
N HIS A 92 -18.73 6.43 11.99
CA HIS A 92 -18.58 6.25 13.42
C HIS A 92 -18.80 7.59 14.13
N THR A 93 -19.99 7.76 14.70
CA THR A 93 -20.41 8.95 15.44
C THR A 93 -20.62 8.59 16.91
N SER A 94 -20.23 9.48 17.81
CA SER A 94 -20.46 9.38 19.25
C SER A 94 -21.51 10.41 19.66
N LYS A 95 -22.39 10.05 20.60
CA LYS A 95 -23.40 10.97 21.14
C LYS A 95 -22.78 11.77 22.27
N CYS A 96 -22.85 13.09 22.16
CA CYS A 96 -22.53 13.97 23.28
C CYS A 96 -23.65 13.96 24.32
N SER A 97 -23.32 14.28 25.57
CA SER A 97 -24.30 14.46 26.68
C SER A 97 -25.33 15.56 26.41
N CYS A 98 -25.04 16.50 25.50
CA CYS A 98 -26.00 17.51 25.05
C CYS A 98 -26.96 17.00 23.95
N GLY A 99 -26.89 15.73 23.55
CA GLY A 99 -27.77 15.12 22.54
C GLY A 99 -27.27 15.22 21.09
N GLN A 100 -26.16 15.94 20.84
CA GLN A 100 -25.63 16.11 19.49
C GLN A 100 -24.81 14.89 19.06
N SER A 101 -25.07 14.37 17.85
CA SER A 101 -24.27 13.31 17.24
C SER A 101 -23.09 13.92 16.50
N VAL A 102 -21.88 13.53 16.89
CA VAL A 102 -20.64 14.12 16.39
C VAL A 102 -19.70 13.02 15.91
N PRO A 103 -18.89 13.26 14.87
CA PRO A 103 -17.90 12.29 14.43
C PRO A 103 -16.89 11.98 15.53
N MET A 104 -16.45 10.72 15.62
CA MET A 104 -15.54 10.27 16.68
C MET A 104 -14.19 11.02 16.71
N TRP A 105 -13.79 11.68 15.61
CA TRP A 105 -12.56 12.48 15.55
C TRP A 105 -12.65 13.87 16.23
N PHE A 106 -13.85 14.30 16.65
CA PHE A 106 -14.00 15.54 17.40
C PHE A 106 -13.62 15.33 18.87
N ALA A 107 -12.57 16.01 19.34
CA ALA A 107 -12.23 15.99 20.77
C ALA A 107 -13.26 16.73 21.64
N ARG A 108 -13.92 17.76 21.09
CA ARG A 108 -14.95 18.57 21.76
C ARG A 108 -16.21 18.64 20.92
N CYS A 109 -17.37 18.62 21.57
CA CYS A 109 -18.65 18.81 20.89
C CYS A 109 -18.77 20.23 20.33
N PRO A 110 -19.13 20.43 19.04
CA PRO A 110 -19.31 21.75 18.45
C PRO A 110 -20.59 22.45 18.95
N GLY A 111 -21.53 21.74 19.58
CA GLY A 111 -22.71 22.34 20.19
C GLY A 111 -22.47 22.92 21.58
N CYS A 112 -21.81 22.16 22.46
CA CYS A 112 -21.67 22.53 23.88
C CYS A 112 -20.23 22.76 24.35
N GLY A 113 -19.22 22.52 23.49
CA GLY A 113 -17.80 22.74 23.79
C GLY A 113 -17.16 21.76 24.78
N LYS A 114 -17.93 20.84 25.37
CA LYS A 114 -17.43 19.81 26.31
C LYS A 114 -16.68 18.70 25.56
N TYR A 115 -15.74 18.07 26.24
CA TYR A 115 -15.03 16.89 25.73
C TYR A 115 -15.98 15.70 25.60
N LEU A 116 -15.78 14.89 24.57
CA LEU A 116 -16.52 13.65 24.38
C LEU A 116 -15.83 12.53 25.15
N ASP A 117 -16.57 11.84 26.03
CA ASP A 117 -16.06 10.65 26.72
C ASP A 117 -16.20 9.43 25.81
N HIS A 118 -15.06 8.88 25.36
CA HIS A 118 -15.00 7.62 24.62
C HIS A 118 -14.87 6.48 25.64
N ARG A 119 -15.99 5.88 26.05
CA ARG A 119 -16.01 4.67 26.89
C ARG A 119 -16.32 3.43 26.06
#